data_AF-A0A5N4AHD2-F1
#
_entry.id   AF-A0A5N4AHD2-F1
#
_cell.length_a   1.000
_cell.length_b   1.000
_cell.length_c   1.000
_cell.angle_alpha   90.00
_cell.angle_beta   90.00
_cell.angle_gamma   90.00
#
_symmetry.space_group_name_H-M   'P 1'
#
loop_
_entity.id
_entity.type
_entity.pdbx_description
1 polymer ?
#
loop_
_entity_poly.entity_id
_entity_poly.type
_entity_poly.pdbx_seq_one_letter_code
_entity_poly.pdbx_strand_id
1 'polypeptide(L)'
;MSDGNSSHTWEENCAKPLRRPSSVRANNTTNGNNSNGQETENRNGQRNSSELVIVQNSRLSPRAPEWYPANYKQPKRAPHQAAQDRLLHLKQHLNKKNVNTSEDEPKVEPEDGEDTECRAVEILENLMQNLIRNPAQFQDILGSFIETLAPFYMDFQFINYITELIVEKVLSDPNFRYSAVRLCVVIQSECGLFRSALCLLCQKKANRNNDFNLTLLLAELYTQLDYDTIYADLVINSLIGILKSYDENNVKAACQVLKLTGFALENTHKNEISDIFTKLFAARDHQLLAIKNLIDSVISLREQNWGRTTPSINTTHNSNQTTNVAHDGPVFYGPDGQELTEEEQQFLDNCSSHSTQSDAVTDFIDEDWWDPEMTDEIMEAFEQFIINEN
;
A
#
# COMPACT_ATOMS: atom_id res chain seq x y z
N MET A 1 54.09 14.95 -24.25
CA MET A 1 54.80 14.21 -25.32
C MET A 1 54.68 12.74 -24.95
N SER A 2 53.80 11.91 -25.52
CA SER A 2 52.88 11.99 -26.66
C SER A 2 51.81 10.90 -26.39
N ASP A 3 50.53 11.26 -26.31
CA ASP A 3 49.46 11.04 -27.30
C ASP A 3 49.07 9.58 -27.58
N GLY A 4 47.79 9.28 -27.38
CA GLY A 4 47.15 7.99 -27.70
C GLY A 4 45.67 7.94 -27.31
N ASN A 5 44.88 8.82 -27.92
CA ASN A 5 43.43 8.98 -27.76
C ASN A 5 42.65 7.91 -28.57
N SER A 6 41.57 7.33 -28.02
CA SER A 6 40.53 6.69 -28.84
C SER A 6 39.18 6.69 -28.12
N SER A 7 38.40 7.73 -28.41
CA SER A 7 36.99 7.85 -28.11
C SER A 7 36.18 7.25 -29.27
N HIS A 8 35.24 6.36 -28.98
CA HIS A 8 34.19 5.98 -29.93
C HIS A 8 32.84 6.49 -29.40
N THR A 9 32.35 7.52 -30.07
CA THR A 9 31.02 8.12 -29.97
C THR A 9 29.99 7.28 -30.73
N TRP A 10 28.86 7.00 -30.10
CA TRP A 10 27.63 6.58 -30.78
C TRP A 10 26.54 7.58 -30.41
N GLU A 11 26.24 8.49 -31.33
CA GLU A 11 25.07 9.34 -31.29
C GLU A 11 24.31 9.19 -32.61
N GLU A 12 22.98 9.27 -32.49
CA GLU A 12 21.98 9.61 -33.50
C GLU A 12 21.62 8.58 -34.58
N ASN A 13 20.45 7.96 -34.37
CA ASN A 13 19.54 7.65 -35.47
C ASN A 13 18.16 8.26 -35.18
N CYS A 14 17.88 9.34 -35.90
CA CYS A 14 16.65 10.11 -35.86
C CYS A 14 15.43 9.34 -36.40
N ALA A 15 14.33 9.49 -35.64
CA ALA A 15 12.95 9.74 -36.08
C ALA A 15 12.43 9.09 -37.38
N LYS A 16 11.51 8.13 -37.22
CA LYS A 16 10.43 7.86 -38.19
C LYS A 16 9.08 8.04 -37.49
N PRO A 17 8.20 8.97 -37.93
CA PRO A 17 6.90 9.16 -37.31
C PRO A 17 5.92 8.04 -37.71
N LEU A 18 5.36 7.37 -36.69
CA LEU A 18 4.27 6.41 -36.85
C LEU A 18 2.96 7.14 -37.16
N ARG A 19 2.20 6.55 -38.09
CA ARG A 19 0.97 7.08 -38.69
C ARG A 19 -0.13 7.29 -37.65
N ARG A 20 -0.83 8.43 -37.74
CA ARG A 20 -2.10 8.70 -37.06
C ARG A 20 -3.26 7.98 -37.77
N PRO A 21 -4.17 7.32 -37.05
CA PRO A 21 -5.46 6.91 -37.60
C PRO A 21 -6.37 8.12 -37.80
N SER A 22 -7.03 8.15 -38.95
CA SER A 22 -7.95 9.17 -39.43
C SER A 22 -9.28 9.21 -38.65
N SER A 23 -9.70 10.43 -38.32
CA SER A 23 -11.05 10.80 -37.90
C SER A 23 -12.09 10.37 -38.94
N VAL A 24 -13.12 9.62 -38.53
CA VAL A 24 -14.42 9.60 -39.21
C VAL A 24 -15.43 10.31 -38.32
N ARG A 25 -15.84 11.48 -38.81
CA ARG A 25 -16.92 12.33 -38.33
C ARG A 25 -18.20 11.88 -39.05
N ALA A 26 -19.26 11.57 -38.32
CA ALA A 26 -20.61 11.53 -38.86
C ALA A 26 -21.56 12.23 -37.89
N ASN A 27 -22.18 13.29 -38.41
CA ASN A 27 -23.07 14.19 -37.70
C ASN A 27 -24.49 13.61 -37.56
N ASN A 28 -25.16 13.97 -36.47
CA ASN A 28 -26.61 13.96 -36.34
C ASN A 28 -27.29 14.83 -37.40
N THR A 29 -28.40 14.39 -38.01
CA THR A 29 -29.56 15.25 -38.33
C THR A 29 -30.84 14.41 -38.47
N THR A 30 -31.93 15.06 -38.07
CA THR A 30 -33.27 14.66 -37.65
C THR A 30 -34.31 14.58 -38.80
N ASN A 31 -35.39 13.82 -38.52
CA ASN A 31 -36.82 14.00 -38.89
C ASN A 31 -37.34 13.88 -40.34
N GLY A 32 -38.45 13.13 -40.50
CA GLY A 32 -39.50 13.41 -41.51
C GLY A 32 -40.42 12.27 -42.00
N ASN A 33 -41.47 11.94 -41.22
CA ASN A 33 -42.81 11.36 -41.47
C ASN A 33 -43.34 10.77 -42.83
N ASN A 34 -44.17 9.72 -42.64
CA ASN A 34 -45.43 9.28 -43.35
C ASN A 34 -45.31 8.65 -44.77
N SER A 35 -46.08 7.62 -45.20
CA SER A 35 -47.28 6.90 -44.71
C SER A 35 -47.66 5.73 -45.67
N ASN A 36 -48.33 4.67 -45.15
CA ASN A 36 -49.22 3.65 -45.79
C ASN A 36 -48.64 2.72 -46.90
N GLY A 37 -48.91 1.40 -47.01
CA GLY A 37 -49.76 0.43 -46.31
C GLY A 37 -49.80 -0.93 -47.09
N GLN A 38 -50.24 -2.01 -46.41
CA GLN A 38 -50.66 -3.37 -46.88
C GLN A 38 -49.58 -4.36 -47.36
N GLU A 39 -49.25 -5.41 -46.58
CA GLU A 39 -49.91 -6.72 -46.34
C GLU A 39 -49.32 -7.83 -47.22
N THR A 40 -48.59 -8.79 -46.62
CA THR A 40 -48.82 -10.25 -46.72
C THR A 40 -47.79 -11.04 -45.91
N GLU A 41 -48.27 -12.16 -45.37
CA GLU A 41 -47.69 -13.07 -44.38
C GLU A 41 -46.46 -13.86 -44.87
N ASN A 42 -45.48 -14.11 -44.00
CA ASN A 42 -45.24 -15.46 -43.47
C ASN A 42 -44.07 -15.57 -42.44
N ARG A 43 -44.39 -16.38 -41.42
CA ARG A 43 -43.60 -17.03 -40.36
C ARG A 43 -42.10 -17.27 -40.62
N ASN A 44 -41.24 -16.95 -39.65
CA ASN A 44 -40.88 -17.88 -38.55
C ASN A 44 -40.02 -17.21 -37.48
N GLY A 45 -40.19 -17.65 -36.24
CA GLY A 45 -39.78 -16.95 -35.03
C GLY A 45 -38.29 -17.00 -34.68
N GLN A 46 -37.90 -16.05 -33.83
CA GLN A 46 -36.98 -16.30 -32.73
C GLN A 46 -37.09 -15.17 -31.71
N ARG A 47 -37.14 -15.60 -30.45
CA ARG A 47 -36.69 -14.96 -29.21
C ARG A 47 -36.05 -13.58 -29.39
N ASN A 48 -36.51 -12.59 -28.61
CA ASN A 48 -35.62 -11.59 -28.00
C ASN A 48 -36.31 -10.76 -26.91
N SER A 49 -35.53 -10.52 -25.86
CA SER A 49 -35.51 -9.28 -25.06
C SER A 49 -36.64 -9.04 -24.06
N SER A 50 -36.61 -9.80 -22.95
CA SER A 50 -37.13 -9.35 -21.66
C SER A 50 -36.02 -8.66 -20.86
N GLU A 51 -35.54 -7.51 -21.33
CA GLU A 51 -34.59 -6.70 -20.57
C GLU A 51 -34.80 -5.24 -20.98
N LEU A 52 -34.93 -4.35 -19.99
CA LEU A 52 -35.28 -2.91 -20.06
C LEU A 52 -36.77 -2.52 -19.87
N VAL A 53 -37.48 -3.06 -18.87
CA VAL A 53 -38.62 -2.32 -18.26
C VAL A 53 -38.80 -2.66 -16.77
N ILE A 54 -37.80 -2.48 -15.90
CA ILE A 54 -38.04 -2.46 -14.43
C ILE A 54 -37.07 -1.49 -13.72
N VAL A 55 -37.04 -0.20 -14.08
CA VAL A 55 -36.48 0.83 -13.18
C VAL A 55 -37.22 2.16 -13.33
N GLN A 56 -38.56 2.18 -13.23
CA GLN A 56 -39.30 3.46 -13.19
C GLN A 56 -40.50 3.50 -12.24
N ASN A 57 -40.61 2.62 -11.24
CA ASN A 57 -41.71 2.68 -10.25
C ASN A 57 -41.29 2.49 -8.78
N SER A 58 -40.06 2.85 -8.40
CA SER A 58 -39.69 2.85 -6.97
C SER A 58 -40.27 4.09 -6.28
N ARG A 59 -41.33 3.90 -5.49
CA ARG A 59 -41.98 4.92 -4.64
C ARG A 59 -41.40 4.97 -3.21
N LEU A 60 -40.14 4.58 -3.02
CA LEU A 60 -39.52 4.62 -1.71
C LEU A 60 -39.07 6.05 -1.38
N SER A 61 -39.82 6.69 -0.49
CA SER A 61 -39.48 8.00 0.06
C SER A 61 -38.37 7.85 1.11
N PRO A 62 -37.35 8.74 1.16
CA PRO A 62 -36.35 8.79 2.24
C PRO A 62 -36.94 9.08 3.64
N ARG A 63 -38.26 9.28 3.72
CA ARG A 63 -39.02 9.55 4.95
C ARG A 63 -40.10 8.49 5.22
N ALA A 64 -39.97 7.29 4.66
CA ALA A 64 -40.91 6.21 4.91
C ALA A 64 -40.93 5.86 6.41
N PRO A 65 -42.08 5.93 7.09
CA PRO A 65 -42.18 5.80 8.55
C PRO A 65 -41.83 4.39 9.07
N GLU A 66 -41.71 3.41 8.19
CA GLU A 66 -41.31 2.03 8.51
C GLU A 66 -39.80 1.84 8.75
N TRP A 67 -38.96 2.87 8.58
CA TRP A 67 -37.53 2.83 8.89
C TRP A 67 -37.16 3.22 10.33
N TYR A 68 -38.14 3.51 11.19
CA TYR A 68 -37.90 3.88 12.59
C TYR A 68 -38.62 2.91 13.54
N PRO A 69 -37.92 2.29 14.51
CA PRO A 69 -38.57 1.47 15.54
C PRO A 69 -39.60 2.29 16.32
N ALA A 70 -40.72 1.66 16.74
CA ALA A 70 -41.86 2.33 17.41
C ALA A 70 -41.50 3.12 18.69
N ASN A 71 -40.29 2.95 19.23
CA ASN A 71 -39.77 3.64 20.41
C ASN A 71 -38.78 4.78 20.12
N TYR A 72 -38.59 5.18 18.86
CA TYR A 72 -37.65 6.26 18.50
C TYR A 72 -38.23 7.64 18.85
N LYS A 73 -37.71 8.27 19.92
CA LYS A 73 -38.00 9.67 20.25
C LYS A 73 -37.01 10.58 19.50
N GLN A 74 -37.51 11.36 18.55
CA GLN A 74 -36.69 12.37 17.87
C GLN A 74 -36.12 13.38 18.88
N PRO A 75 -34.81 13.67 18.86
CA PRO A 75 -34.26 14.73 19.70
C PRO A 75 -34.82 16.09 19.26
N LYS A 76 -35.27 16.89 20.24
CA LYS A 76 -35.74 18.26 20.01
C LYS A 76 -34.60 19.08 19.37
N ARG A 77 -34.84 19.58 18.16
CA ARG A 77 -33.96 20.55 17.49
C ARG A 77 -33.78 21.79 18.38
N ALA A 78 -32.54 22.07 18.75
CA ALA A 78 -32.17 23.37 19.30
C ALA A 78 -32.38 24.48 18.24
N PRO A 79 -32.70 25.72 18.64
CA PRO A 79 -32.94 26.79 17.70
C PRO A 79 -31.71 27.06 16.83
N HIS A 80 -31.90 27.03 15.51
CA HIS A 80 -30.89 27.39 14.53
C HIS A 80 -30.52 28.87 14.69
N GLN A 81 -29.37 29.17 15.29
CA GLN A 81 -28.63 30.38 14.93
C GLN A 81 -27.99 30.13 13.57
N ALA A 82 -28.31 30.99 12.60
CA ALA A 82 -27.79 30.87 11.25
C ALA A 82 -26.26 30.90 11.28
N ALA A 83 -25.60 30.09 10.45
CA ALA A 83 -24.14 30.08 10.33
C ALA A 83 -23.57 31.49 10.01
N GLN A 84 -24.41 32.36 9.43
CA GLN A 84 -24.10 33.76 9.16
C GLN A 84 -23.89 34.61 10.44
N ASP A 85 -24.63 34.34 11.53
CA ASP A 85 -24.46 35.08 12.80
C ASP A 85 -23.15 34.71 13.51
N ARG A 86 -22.70 33.46 13.38
CA ARG A 86 -21.40 33.01 13.90
C ARG A 86 -20.23 33.68 13.17
N LEU A 87 -20.35 33.86 11.85
CA LEU A 87 -19.36 34.57 11.03
C LEU A 87 -19.28 36.06 11.38
N LEU A 88 -20.41 36.69 11.70
CA LEU A 88 -20.47 38.11 12.08
C LEU A 88 -19.82 38.37 13.45
N HIS A 89 -20.01 37.45 14.42
CA HIS A 89 -19.33 37.50 15.71
C HIS A 89 -17.81 37.29 15.61
N LEU A 90 -17.36 36.39 14.72
CA LEU A 90 -15.93 36.16 14.49
C LEU A 90 -15.26 37.39 13.85
N LYS A 91 -15.95 38.05 12.91
CA LYS A 91 -15.46 39.27 12.24
C LYS A 91 -15.36 40.47 13.18
N GLN A 92 -16.26 40.59 14.15
CA GLN A 92 -16.16 41.62 15.21
C GLN A 92 -15.01 41.35 16.19
N HIS A 93 -14.69 40.08 16.49
CA HIS A 93 -13.54 39.73 17.33
C HIS A 93 -12.19 39.97 16.64
N LEU A 94 -12.11 39.77 15.32
CA LEU A 94 -10.92 40.08 14.52
C LEU A 94 -10.70 41.59 14.37
N ASN A 95 -11.77 42.39 14.27
CA ASN A 95 -11.66 43.84 14.09
C ASN A 95 -11.35 44.60 15.40
N LYS A 96 -11.56 43.98 16.57
CA LYS A 96 -11.25 44.59 17.89
C LYS A 96 -9.79 44.46 18.30
N LYS A 97 -9.00 43.63 17.61
CA LYS A 97 -7.57 43.45 17.89
C LYS A 97 -6.66 44.33 17.03
N ASN A 98 -7.23 45.19 16.17
CA ASN A 98 -6.46 45.95 15.17
C ASN A 98 -6.76 47.46 15.13
N VAL A 99 -6.97 48.10 16.29
CA VAL A 99 -6.93 49.56 16.42
C VAL A 99 -6.23 49.93 17.71
N ASN A 100 -4.91 50.12 17.59
CA ASN A 100 -3.98 50.94 18.37
C ASN A 100 -2.60 50.49 17.83
N THR A 101 -1.91 51.24 16.98
CA THR A 101 -1.03 52.31 17.42
C THR A 101 -0.55 53.08 16.18
N SER A 102 -0.59 54.40 16.30
CA SER A 102 -0.03 55.41 15.42
C SER A 102 1.50 55.36 15.33
N GLU A 103 2.00 55.67 14.13
CA GLU A 103 3.30 56.31 13.81
C GLU A 103 4.46 56.07 14.79
N ASP A 104 5.30 55.08 14.46
CA ASP A 104 6.76 55.21 14.45
C ASP A 104 7.35 53.91 13.85
N GLU A 105 8.33 54.03 12.95
CA GLU A 105 9.07 52.89 12.40
C GLU A 105 9.79 52.11 13.50
N PRO A 106 9.76 50.76 13.43
CA PRO A 106 11.00 50.03 13.65
C PRO A 106 11.25 48.94 12.61
N LYS A 107 12.53 48.71 12.35
CA LYS A 107 13.08 47.60 11.57
C LYS A 107 12.50 46.27 12.04
N VAL A 108 11.87 45.56 11.11
CA VAL A 108 11.39 44.18 11.31
C VAL A 108 12.57 43.23 11.19
N GLU A 109 12.98 42.64 12.31
CA GLU A 109 13.62 41.32 12.32
C GLU A 109 12.52 40.23 12.34
N PRO A 110 12.72 39.06 11.72
CA PRO A 110 11.66 38.05 11.59
C PRO A 110 11.57 37.20 12.87
N GLU A 111 10.60 37.50 13.75
CA GLU A 111 10.31 36.72 14.97
C GLU A 111 9.20 35.65 14.79
N ASP A 112 8.54 35.54 13.62
CA ASP A 112 7.33 34.70 13.43
C ASP A 112 7.60 33.23 12.99
N GLY A 113 8.86 32.82 12.83
CA GLY A 113 9.23 31.50 12.29
C GLY A 113 9.01 30.35 13.27
N GLU A 114 9.46 30.53 14.52
CA GLU A 114 9.51 29.47 15.54
C GLU A 114 8.11 29.00 15.97
N ASP A 115 7.16 29.94 16.09
CA ASP A 115 5.76 29.64 16.42
C ASP A 115 5.05 28.81 15.34
N THR A 116 5.44 28.98 14.07
CA THR A 116 4.84 28.28 12.94
C THR A 116 5.36 26.84 12.86
N GLU A 117 6.65 26.63 13.09
CA GLU A 117 7.27 25.31 13.14
C GLU A 117 6.74 24.47 14.31
N CYS A 118 6.66 25.03 15.52
CA CYS A 118 6.13 24.33 16.69
C CYS A 118 4.70 23.82 16.42
N ARG A 119 3.84 24.67 15.84
CA ARG A 119 2.47 24.29 15.50
C ARG A 119 2.42 23.20 14.43
N ALA A 120 3.30 23.26 13.42
CA ALA A 120 3.37 22.24 12.38
C ALA A 120 3.79 20.88 12.96
N VAL A 121 4.77 20.86 13.85
CA VAL A 121 5.21 19.65 14.56
C VAL A 121 4.06 19.02 15.35
N GLU A 122 3.34 19.81 16.15
CA GLU A 122 2.18 19.32 16.92
C GLU A 122 1.10 18.69 16.03
N ILE A 123 0.83 19.30 14.87
CA ILE A 123 -0.13 18.76 13.90
C ILE A 123 0.39 17.43 13.34
N LEU A 124 1.64 17.39 12.86
CA LEU A 124 2.23 16.18 12.29
C LEU A 124 2.28 15.03 13.30
N GLU A 125 2.64 15.30 14.56
CA GLU A 125 2.59 14.32 15.64
C GLU A 125 1.19 13.76 15.84
N ASN A 126 0.17 14.61 15.93
CA ASN A 126 -1.20 14.16 16.07
C ASN A 126 -1.66 13.30 14.87
N LEU A 127 -1.27 13.67 13.65
CA LEU A 127 -1.55 12.87 12.45
C LEU A 127 -0.86 11.49 12.53
N MET A 128 0.39 11.41 12.96
CA MET A 128 1.08 10.13 13.19
C MET A 128 0.38 9.30 14.26
N GLN A 129 -0.03 9.90 15.38
CA GLN A 129 -0.78 9.19 16.43
C GLN A 129 -2.12 8.65 15.92
N ASN A 130 -2.80 9.38 15.03
CA ASN A 130 -4.02 8.91 14.40
C ASN A 130 -3.76 7.73 13.46
N LEU A 131 -2.66 7.75 12.70
CA LEU A 131 -2.24 6.61 11.86
C LEU A 131 -1.88 5.36 12.67
N ILE A 132 -1.37 5.53 13.89
CA ILE A 132 -1.07 4.41 14.81
C ILE A 132 -2.36 3.77 15.32
N ARG A 133 -3.35 4.59 15.67
CA ARG A 133 -4.63 4.10 16.20
C ARG A 133 -5.54 3.55 15.11
N ASN A 134 -5.53 4.18 13.93
CA ASN A 134 -6.44 3.91 12.83
C ASN A 134 -5.65 3.85 11.50
N PRO A 135 -4.89 2.78 11.23
CA PRO A 135 -4.11 2.66 9.99
C PRO A 135 -4.97 2.70 8.71
N ALA A 136 -6.25 2.30 8.81
CA ALA A 136 -7.22 2.37 7.72
C ALA A 136 -7.47 3.80 7.21
N GLN A 137 -7.25 4.83 8.04
CA GLN A 137 -7.44 6.24 7.68
C GLN A 137 -6.24 6.85 6.95
N PHE A 138 -5.28 6.03 6.49
CA PHE A 138 -4.06 6.52 5.85
C PHE A 138 -4.35 7.50 4.72
N GLN A 139 -5.26 7.16 3.80
CA GLN A 139 -5.60 8.02 2.66
C GLN A 139 -6.24 9.36 3.09
N ASP A 140 -7.08 9.34 4.12
CA ASP A 140 -7.74 10.55 4.63
C ASP A 140 -6.74 11.50 5.31
N ILE A 141 -5.76 10.94 6.02
CA ILE A 141 -4.75 11.69 6.77
C ILE A 141 -3.60 12.19 5.88
N LEU A 142 -3.26 11.44 4.83
CA LEU A 142 -2.11 11.71 3.97
C LEU A 142 -2.11 13.13 3.41
N GLY A 143 -3.24 13.61 2.90
CA GLY A 143 -3.35 14.97 2.35
C GLY A 143 -3.02 16.04 3.38
N SER A 144 -3.59 15.94 4.58
CA SER A 144 -3.31 16.87 5.69
C SER A 144 -1.84 16.83 6.12
N PHE A 145 -1.22 15.65 6.09
CA PHE A 145 0.18 15.49 6.43
C PHE A 145 1.09 16.22 5.43
N ILE A 146 0.87 15.97 4.13
CA ILE A 146 1.65 16.57 3.06
C ILE A 146 1.44 18.09 3.00
N GLU A 147 0.21 18.58 3.14
CA GLU A 147 -0.10 20.02 3.19
C GLU A 147 0.58 20.72 4.37
N THR A 148 0.67 20.06 5.53
CA THR A 148 1.35 20.60 6.71
C THR A 148 2.87 20.65 6.51
N LEU A 149 3.45 19.68 5.80
CA LEU A 149 4.89 19.59 5.55
C LEU A 149 5.36 20.49 4.39
N ALA A 150 4.50 20.75 3.40
CA ALA A 150 4.84 21.46 2.16
C ALA A 150 5.55 22.82 2.34
N PRO A 151 5.17 23.69 3.31
CA PRO A 151 5.86 24.96 3.53
C PRO A 151 7.35 24.82 3.87
N PHE A 152 7.76 23.65 4.39
CA PHE A 152 9.09 23.40 4.92
C PHE A 152 9.98 22.55 3.99
N TYR A 153 9.57 22.30 2.73
CA TYR A 153 10.34 21.46 1.80
C TYR A 153 11.75 21.97 1.49
N MET A 154 12.01 23.27 1.69
CA MET A 154 13.33 23.87 1.53
C MET A 154 14.10 24.03 2.85
N ASP A 155 13.47 23.72 3.98
CA ASP A 155 14.08 23.80 5.30
C ASP A 155 14.74 22.46 5.66
N PHE A 156 16.06 22.41 5.50
CA PHE A 156 16.83 21.22 5.83
C PHE A 156 16.75 20.84 7.31
N GLN A 157 16.70 21.81 8.23
CA GLN A 157 16.69 21.53 9.66
C GLN A 157 15.35 20.91 10.06
N PHE A 158 14.25 21.51 9.61
CA PHE A 158 12.90 21.02 9.85
C PHE A 158 12.69 19.63 9.24
N ILE A 159 13.12 19.40 7.99
CA ILE A 159 12.99 18.09 7.34
C ILE A 159 13.79 17.01 8.05
N ASN A 160 15.02 17.29 8.51
CA ASN A 160 15.77 16.32 9.32
C ASN A 160 15.07 16.01 10.63
N TYR A 161 14.52 17.02 11.30
CA TYR A 161 13.79 16.85 12.54
C TYR A 161 12.56 15.96 12.34
N ILE A 162 11.73 16.24 11.33
CA ILE A 162 10.54 15.42 11.02
C ILE A 162 10.93 14.00 10.59
N THR A 163 12.03 13.84 9.84
CA THR A 163 12.55 12.52 9.48
C THR A 163 12.95 11.73 10.72
N GLU A 164 13.65 12.36 11.66
CA GLU A 164 14.02 11.75 12.95
C GLU A 164 12.77 11.38 13.75
N LEU A 165 11.80 12.28 13.83
CA LEU A 165 10.54 12.05 14.53
C LEU A 165 9.75 10.85 13.97
N ILE A 166 9.60 10.75 12.64
CA ILE A 166 8.93 9.62 12.00
C ILE A 166 9.67 8.32 12.31
N VAL A 167 10.99 8.28 12.14
CA VAL A 167 11.78 7.06 12.36
C VAL A 167 11.77 6.64 13.83
N GLU A 168 11.93 7.57 14.78
CA GLU A 168 11.83 7.23 16.21
C GLU A 168 10.45 6.68 16.57
N LYS A 169 9.40 7.20 15.93
CA LYS A 169 8.05 6.71 16.16
C LYS A 169 7.85 5.28 15.64
N VAL A 170 8.41 4.96 14.47
CA VAL A 170 8.38 3.59 13.94
C VAL A 170 9.14 2.60 14.83
N LEU A 171 10.29 3.02 15.36
CA LEU A 171 11.08 2.15 16.23
C LEU A 171 10.42 1.91 17.58
N SER A 172 9.59 2.86 18.03
CA SER A 172 8.84 2.78 19.29
C SER A 172 7.53 1.98 19.14
N ASP A 173 6.83 2.12 18.01
CA ASP A 173 5.51 1.54 17.78
C ASP A 173 5.50 0.70 16.49
N PRO A 174 5.65 -0.64 16.58
CA PRO A 174 5.66 -1.53 15.41
C PRO A 174 4.42 -1.42 14.52
N ASN A 175 3.24 -1.14 15.10
CA ASN A 175 1.98 -0.94 14.37
C ASN A 175 2.03 0.26 13.42
N PHE A 176 2.93 1.22 13.67
CA PHE A 176 3.11 2.36 12.78
C PHE A 176 3.93 2.03 11.55
N ARG A 177 4.73 0.96 11.58
CA ARG A 177 5.82 0.70 10.63
C ARG A 177 5.33 0.75 9.18
N TYR A 178 4.29 -0.02 8.86
CA TYR A 178 3.70 -0.03 7.52
C TYR A 178 3.24 1.37 7.06
N SER A 179 2.44 2.06 7.88
CA SER A 179 1.93 3.40 7.59
C SER A 179 3.08 4.41 7.41
N ALA A 180 4.13 4.31 8.22
CA ALA A 180 5.27 5.19 8.15
C ALA A 180 6.13 4.96 6.91
N VAL A 181 6.36 3.71 6.49
CA VAL A 181 7.10 3.43 5.26
C VAL A 181 6.33 3.98 4.05
N ARG A 182 5.01 3.77 4.01
CA ARG A 182 4.17 4.38 2.96
C ARG A 182 4.25 5.90 2.97
N LEU A 183 4.23 6.50 4.15
CA LEU A 183 4.40 7.94 4.30
C LEU A 183 5.77 8.39 3.76
N CYS A 184 6.85 7.70 4.11
CA CYS A 184 8.19 7.97 3.61
C CYS A 184 8.26 7.91 2.08
N VAL A 185 7.60 6.93 1.44
CA VAL A 185 7.53 6.78 -0.02
C VAL A 185 6.87 8.01 -0.67
N VAL A 186 5.77 8.52 -0.09
CA VAL A 186 5.09 9.72 -0.59
C VAL A 186 5.89 10.98 -0.31
N ILE A 187 6.47 11.14 0.89
CA ILE A 187 7.25 12.34 1.22
C ILE A 187 8.46 12.44 0.30
N GLN A 188 9.18 11.35 0.02
CA GLN A 188 10.35 11.43 -0.87
C GLN A 188 9.99 11.83 -2.31
N SER A 189 8.78 11.54 -2.79
CA SER A 189 8.36 11.93 -4.14
C SER A 189 8.05 13.42 -4.21
N GLU A 190 7.58 14.00 -3.11
CA GLU A 190 7.26 15.44 -3.01
C GLU A 190 8.46 16.28 -2.56
N CYS A 191 9.35 15.74 -1.73
CA CYS A 191 10.47 16.42 -1.10
C CYS A 191 11.79 15.67 -1.29
N GLY A 192 12.64 16.16 -2.21
CA GLY A 192 13.94 15.55 -2.49
C GLY A 192 14.93 15.58 -1.31
N LEU A 193 14.81 16.55 -0.39
CA LEU A 193 15.66 16.62 0.81
C LEU A 193 15.35 15.49 1.80
N PHE A 194 14.11 15.00 1.81
CA PHE A 194 13.70 13.93 2.72
C PHE A 194 14.43 12.62 2.43
N ARG A 195 14.64 12.28 1.15
CA ARG A 195 15.34 11.04 0.77
C ARG A 195 16.76 10.97 1.36
N SER A 196 17.52 12.06 1.25
CA SER A 196 18.89 12.09 1.77
C SER A 196 18.92 12.12 3.29
N ALA A 197 18.00 12.85 3.92
CA ALA A 197 17.81 12.87 5.37
C ALA A 197 17.50 11.47 5.92
N LEU A 198 16.55 10.76 5.31
CA LEU A 198 16.14 9.42 5.72
C LEU A 198 17.29 8.42 5.59
N CYS A 199 17.96 8.41 4.44
CA CYS A 199 19.10 7.54 4.19
C CYS A 199 20.22 7.75 5.22
N LEU A 200 20.62 9.01 5.46
CA LEU A 200 21.69 9.34 6.39
C LEU A 200 21.31 8.97 7.83
N LEU A 201 20.06 9.19 8.22
CA LEU A 201 19.55 8.83 9.55
C LEU A 201 19.56 7.30 9.74
N CYS A 202 19.07 6.54 8.77
CA CYS A 202 19.08 5.08 8.78
C CYS A 202 20.50 4.53 8.92
N GLN A 203 21.46 5.06 8.13
CA GLN A 203 22.88 4.69 8.25
C GLN A 203 23.43 5.00 9.65
N LYS A 204 23.16 6.20 10.17
CA LYS A 204 23.60 6.64 11.50
C LYS A 204 23.03 5.74 12.61
N LYS A 205 21.77 5.34 12.52
CA LYS A 205 21.12 4.46 13.50
C LYS A 205 21.66 3.02 13.40
N ALA A 206 21.81 2.48 12.20
CA ALA A 206 22.33 1.13 11.97
C ALA A 206 23.77 0.96 12.48
N ASN A 207 24.60 2.00 12.34
CA ASN A 207 25.97 1.99 12.85
C ASN A 207 26.08 2.05 14.38
N ARG A 208 25.04 2.55 15.07
CA ARG A 208 25.04 2.72 16.53
C ARG A 208 24.53 1.50 17.27
N ASN A 209 23.46 0.88 16.76
CA ASN A 209 22.84 -0.24 17.42
C ASN A 209 22.26 -1.23 16.42
N ASN A 210 22.43 -2.52 16.72
CA ASN A 210 21.77 -3.59 15.99
C ASN A 210 20.42 -3.83 16.64
N ASP A 211 19.44 -3.06 16.20
CA ASP A 211 18.07 -3.12 16.69
C ASP A 211 17.16 -3.87 15.70
N PHE A 212 16.31 -4.76 16.20
CA PHE A 212 15.47 -5.59 15.34
C PHE A 212 14.31 -4.79 14.72
N ASN A 213 13.77 -3.77 15.40
CA ASN A 213 12.76 -2.87 14.82
C ASN A 213 13.37 -2.04 13.69
N LEU A 214 14.59 -1.56 13.86
CA LEU A 214 15.33 -0.87 12.81
C LEU A 214 15.59 -1.79 11.61
N THR A 215 15.97 -3.05 11.87
CA THR A 215 16.21 -4.02 10.79
C THR A 215 14.94 -4.29 9.98
N LEU A 216 13.78 -4.41 10.64
CA LEU A 216 12.48 -4.54 9.98
C LEU A 216 12.11 -3.30 9.16
N LEU A 217 12.32 -2.09 9.70
CA LEU A 217 12.10 -0.84 8.98
C LEU A 217 12.98 -0.76 7.71
N LEU A 218 14.28 -1.08 7.82
CA LEU A 218 15.19 -1.08 6.68
C LEU A 218 14.75 -2.06 5.59
N ALA A 219 14.26 -3.24 5.98
CA ALA A 219 13.75 -4.24 5.07
C ALA A 219 12.50 -3.77 4.31
N GLU A 220 11.55 -3.15 5.02
CA GLU A 220 10.36 -2.59 4.38
C GLU A 220 10.71 -1.41 3.45
N LEU A 221 11.61 -0.51 3.88
CA LEU A 221 12.12 0.57 3.03
C LEU A 221 12.79 0.02 1.76
N TYR A 222 13.62 -1.02 1.89
CA TYR A 222 14.25 -1.67 0.74
C TYR A 222 13.22 -2.22 -0.25
N THR A 223 12.12 -2.82 0.23
CA THR A 223 11.07 -3.33 -0.65
C THR A 223 10.20 -2.25 -1.31
N GLN A 224 9.93 -1.15 -0.61
CA GLN A 224 9.01 -0.11 -1.11
C GLN A 224 9.73 1.01 -1.89
N LEU A 225 11.05 1.13 -1.77
CA LEU A 225 11.87 2.12 -2.46
C LEU A 225 12.61 1.52 -3.68
N ASP A 226 11.99 0.55 -4.35
CA ASP A 226 12.49 -0.13 -5.55
C ASP A 226 13.90 -0.72 -5.42
N TYR A 227 14.18 -1.39 -4.29
CA TYR A 227 15.42 -2.12 -4.06
C TYR A 227 16.70 -1.28 -4.18
N ASP A 228 16.65 -0.03 -3.71
CA ASP A 228 17.81 0.85 -3.66
C ASP A 228 19.00 0.16 -2.96
N THR A 229 20.13 0.12 -3.69
CA THR A 229 21.38 -0.55 -3.30
C THR A 229 21.85 -0.14 -1.92
N ILE A 230 21.60 1.12 -1.52
CA ILE A 230 22.01 1.62 -0.20
C ILE A 230 21.26 0.90 0.92
N TYR A 231 19.95 0.66 0.73
CA TYR A 231 19.17 -0.07 1.73
C TYR A 231 19.49 -1.57 1.71
N ALA A 232 19.90 -2.14 0.57
CA ALA A 232 20.36 -3.53 0.52
C ALA A 232 21.56 -3.76 1.48
N ASP A 233 22.58 -2.92 1.37
CA ASP A 233 23.76 -2.97 2.24
C ASP A 233 23.38 -2.78 3.71
N LEU A 234 22.46 -1.85 4.00
CA LEU A 234 21.98 -1.62 5.37
C LEU A 234 21.25 -2.83 5.93
N VAL A 235 20.35 -3.45 5.17
CA VAL A 235 19.61 -4.64 5.58
C VAL A 235 20.56 -5.80 5.87
N ILE A 236 21.54 -6.05 4.99
CA ILE A 236 22.53 -7.12 5.16
C ILE A 236 23.35 -6.90 6.43
N ASN A 237 23.88 -5.69 6.62
CA ASN A 237 24.69 -5.37 7.78
C ASN A 237 23.89 -5.46 9.09
N SER A 238 22.64 -4.98 9.09
CA SER A 238 21.75 -5.06 10.25
C SER A 238 21.34 -6.50 10.57
N LEU A 239 21.05 -7.35 9.57
CA LEU A 239 20.80 -8.79 9.75
C LEU A 239 21.99 -9.50 10.42
N ILE A 240 23.20 -9.23 9.91
CA ILE A 240 24.44 -9.75 10.50
C ILE A 240 24.60 -9.25 11.94
N GLY A 241 24.20 -8.01 12.21
CA GLY A 241 24.25 -7.37 13.51
C GLY A 241 23.36 -8.05 14.55
N ILE A 242 22.06 -8.20 14.25
CA ILE A 242 21.07 -8.75 15.19
C ILE A 242 21.26 -10.25 15.45
N LEU A 243 21.78 -11.00 14.47
CA LEU A 243 22.06 -12.43 14.63
C LEU A 243 23.26 -12.75 15.54
N LYS A 244 24.00 -11.73 16.03
CA LYS A 244 25.12 -11.95 16.97
C LYS A 244 24.67 -12.35 18.38
N SER A 245 23.52 -11.88 18.84
CA SER A 245 23.09 -12.09 20.23
C SER A 245 22.22 -13.33 20.44
N TYR A 246 21.82 -14.03 19.37
CA TYR A 246 20.90 -15.19 19.40
C TYR A 246 19.61 -14.96 20.20
N ASP A 247 19.21 -13.70 20.43
CA ASP A 247 17.97 -13.38 21.13
C ASP A 247 16.76 -13.80 20.27
N GLU A 248 15.71 -14.31 20.91
CA GLU A 248 14.49 -14.79 20.24
C GLU A 248 13.88 -13.73 19.30
N ASN A 249 13.74 -12.49 19.78
CA ASN A 249 13.20 -11.38 18.98
C ASN A 249 14.08 -11.06 17.76
N ASN A 250 15.41 -11.14 17.93
CA ASN A 250 16.36 -10.88 16.86
C ASN A 250 16.32 -11.97 15.79
N VAL A 251 16.22 -13.24 16.20
CA VAL A 251 16.12 -14.36 15.26
C VAL A 251 14.77 -14.36 14.56
N LYS A 252 13.67 -14.05 15.27
CA LYS A 252 12.34 -13.88 14.68
C LYS A 252 12.34 -12.76 13.65
N ALA A 253 12.88 -11.60 13.99
CA ALA A 253 12.99 -10.47 13.07
C ALA A 253 13.87 -10.80 11.86
N ALA A 254 15.01 -11.49 12.06
CA ALA A 254 15.84 -11.93 10.95
C ALA A 254 15.08 -12.85 9.99
N CYS A 255 14.28 -13.79 10.51
CA CYS A 255 13.42 -14.63 9.69
C CYS A 255 12.38 -13.82 8.91
N GLN A 256 11.71 -12.86 9.55
CA GLN A 256 10.72 -11.98 8.90
C GLN A 256 11.36 -11.15 7.77
N VAL A 257 12.51 -10.53 8.05
CA VAL A 257 13.27 -9.74 7.07
C VAL A 257 13.69 -10.60 5.88
N LEU A 258 14.18 -11.83 6.13
CA LEU A 258 14.56 -12.76 5.07
C LEU A 258 13.35 -13.18 4.21
N LYS A 259 12.18 -13.43 4.81
CA LYS A 259 10.96 -13.70 4.04
C LYS A 259 10.59 -12.53 3.13
N LEU A 260 10.72 -11.30 3.63
CA LEU A 260 10.37 -10.08 2.91
C LEU A 260 11.37 -9.73 1.78
N THR A 261 12.67 -9.90 2.03
CA THR A 261 13.74 -9.35 1.18
C THR A 261 14.62 -10.39 0.52
N GLY A 262 14.54 -11.65 0.95
CA GLY A 262 15.53 -12.68 0.67
C GLY A 262 15.71 -12.99 -0.81
N PHE A 263 14.62 -13.02 -1.59
CA PHE A 263 14.72 -13.21 -3.05
C PHE A 263 15.46 -12.05 -3.74
N ALA A 264 15.09 -10.81 -3.42
CA ALA A 264 15.67 -9.62 -4.04
C ALA A 264 17.16 -9.48 -3.67
N LEU A 265 17.50 -9.75 -2.41
CA LEU A 265 18.87 -9.75 -1.93
C LEU A 265 19.68 -10.92 -2.51
N GLU A 266 19.12 -12.12 -2.67
CA GLU A 266 19.89 -13.26 -3.20
C GLU A 266 20.29 -13.06 -4.68
N ASN A 267 19.49 -12.30 -5.45
CA ASN A 267 19.82 -11.97 -6.83
C ASN A 267 21.01 -11.01 -6.96
N THR A 268 21.26 -10.19 -5.95
CA THR A 268 22.29 -9.13 -5.97
C THR A 268 23.49 -9.44 -5.06
N HIS A 269 23.26 -10.11 -3.92
CA HIS A 269 24.18 -10.32 -2.80
C HIS A 269 24.13 -11.79 -2.31
N LYS A 270 24.30 -12.74 -3.25
CA LYS A 270 24.15 -14.17 -2.98
C LYS A 270 25.10 -14.70 -1.88
N ASN A 271 26.32 -14.19 -1.83
CA ASN A 271 27.33 -14.66 -0.88
C ASN A 271 26.98 -14.22 0.54
N GLU A 272 26.60 -12.95 0.68
CA GLU A 272 26.19 -12.31 1.92
C GLU A 272 24.94 -12.97 2.50
N ILE A 273 23.95 -13.27 1.65
CA ILE A 273 22.77 -14.06 2.04
C ILE A 273 23.18 -15.47 2.50
N SER A 274 24.12 -16.11 1.83
CA SER A 274 24.62 -17.44 2.24
C SER A 274 25.28 -17.41 3.62
N ASP A 275 26.05 -16.35 3.92
CA ASP A 275 26.64 -16.12 5.23
C ASP A 275 25.59 -15.86 6.32
N ILE A 276 24.53 -15.11 5.99
CA ILE A 276 23.39 -14.86 6.90
C ILE A 276 22.68 -16.18 7.24
N PHE A 277 22.40 -17.03 6.25
CA PHE A 277 21.79 -18.34 6.49
C PHE A 277 22.67 -19.27 7.33
N THR A 278 24.00 -19.20 7.16
CA THR A 278 24.94 -19.94 8.00
C THR A 278 24.84 -19.50 9.47
N LYS A 279 24.75 -18.19 9.72
CA LYS A 279 24.54 -17.62 11.07
C LYS A 279 23.17 -17.96 11.64
N LEU A 280 22.13 -17.92 10.81
CA LEU A 280 20.77 -18.28 11.20
C LEU A 280 20.69 -19.75 11.61
N PHE A 281 21.36 -20.63 10.87
CA PHE A 281 21.45 -22.05 11.22
C PHE A 281 22.18 -22.28 12.54
N ALA A 282 23.29 -21.57 12.78
CA ALA A 282 24.01 -21.64 14.06
C ALA A 282 23.15 -21.14 15.24
N ALA A 283 22.32 -20.11 15.01
CA ALA A 283 21.41 -19.60 16.04
C ALA A 283 20.31 -20.61 16.42
N ARG A 284 19.92 -21.51 15.50
CA ARG A 284 18.80 -22.47 15.64
C ARG A 284 18.87 -23.29 16.91
N ASP A 285 20.04 -23.81 17.27
CA ASP A 285 20.20 -24.70 18.42
C ASP A 285 19.88 -24.02 19.75
N HIS A 286 20.04 -22.70 19.82
CA HIS A 286 19.77 -21.87 20.99
C HIS A 286 18.30 -21.46 21.14
N GLN A 287 17.43 -21.82 20.19
CA GLN A 287 16.05 -21.33 20.14
C GLN A 287 14.99 -22.31 20.66
N LEU A 288 13.82 -21.76 21.00
CA LEU A 288 12.59 -22.50 21.27
C LEU A 288 12.03 -23.16 20.00
N LEU A 289 11.18 -24.17 20.18
CA LEU A 289 10.62 -24.97 19.07
C LEU A 289 9.87 -24.12 18.03
N ALA A 290 9.10 -23.12 18.48
CA ALA A 290 8.36 -22.23 17.58
C ALA A 290 9.28 -21.45 16.62
N ILE A 291 10.39 -20.93 17.14
CA ILE A 291 11.39 -20.19 16.36
C ILE A 291 12.19 -21.16 15.48
N LYS A 292 12.49 -22.37 15.95
CA LYS A 292 13.11 -23.42 15.13
C LYS A 292 12.26 -23.73 13.90
N ASN A 293 10.94 -23.87 14.08
CA ASN A 293 10.01 -24.05 12.96
C ASN A 293 10.00 -22.84 12.02
N LEU A 294 10.13 -21.62 12.55
CA LEU A 294 10.25 -20.41 11.74
C LEU A 294 11.54 -20.39 10.93
N ILE A 295 12.67 -20.77 11.52
CA ILE A 295 13.97 -20.90 10.82
C ILE A 295 13.87 -21.95 9.72
N ASP A 296 13.32 -23.13 10.04
CA ASP A 296 13.16 -24.23 9.08
C ASP A 296 12.24 -23.82 7.93
N SER A 297 11.18 -23.05 8.21
CA SER A 297 10.31 -22.45 7.18
C SER A 297 11.08 -21.52 6.24
N VAL A 298 11.99 -20.68 6.76
CA VAL A 298 12.79 -19.76 5.93
C VAL A 298 13.85 -20.50 5.13
N ILE A 299 14.48 -21.54 5.69
CA ILE A 299 15.42 -22.41 4.97
C ILE A 299 14.72 -23.12 3.83
N SER A 300 13.58 -23.77 4.11
CA SER A 300 12.77 -24.44 3.11
C SER A 300 12.29 -23.48 2.01
N LEU A 301 11.91 -22.26 2.39
CA LEU A 301 11.53 -21.21 1.44
C LEU A 301 12.70 -20.88 0.49
N ARG A 302 13.92 -20.73 1.00
CA ARG A 302 15.11 -20.50 0.16
C ARG A 302 15.39 -21.68 -0.77
N GLU A 303 15.34 -22.91 -0.26
CA GLU A 303 15.56 -24.14 -1.05
C GLU A 303 14.54 -24.27 -2.19
N GLN A 304 13.31 -23.82 -1.96
CA GLN A 304 12.22 -23.75 -2.94
C GLN A 304 12.26 -22.46 -3.78
N ASN A 305 13.41 -21.81 -3.91
CA ASN A 305 13.59 -20.60 -4.70
C ASN A 305 12.59 -19.49 -4.32
N TRP A 306 12.40 -19.29 -3.01
CA TRP A 306 11.49 -18.30 -2.43
C TRP A 306 10.02 -18.48 -2.85
N GLY A 307 9.61 -19.71 -3.12
CA GLY A 307 8.25 -20.03 -3.58
C GLY A 307 8.01 -19.67 -5.05
N ARG A 308 9.07 -19.33 -5.81
CA ARG A 308 8.98 -19.03 -7.23
C ARG A 308 9.29 -20.28 -8.04
N THR A 309 8.28 -20.79 -8.74
CA THR A 309 8.47 -21.81 -9.76
C THR A 309 9.35 -21.24 -10.86
N THR A 310 10.51 -21.83 -11.09
CA THR A 310 11.26 -21.56 -12.32
C THR A 310 10.44 -22.16 -13.46
N PRO A 311 10.06 -21.42 -14.51
CA PRO A 311 9.51 -22.02 -15.70
C PRO A 311 10.62 -22.90 -16.28
N SER A 312 10.53 -24.19 -16.00
CA SER A 312 11.41 -25.20 -16.59
C SER A 312 11.10 -25.21 -18.08
N ILE A 313 11.94 -24.53 -18.87
CA ILE A 313 11.98 -24.72 -20.31
C ILE A 313 12.56 -26.12 -20.54
N ASN A 314 11.71 -27.13 -20.40
CA ASN A 314 11.99 -28.46 -20.90
C ASN A 314 11.83 -28.42 -22.42
N THR A 315 12.86 -27.93 -23.11
CA THR A 315 13.06 -28.22 -24.53
C THR A 315 13.49 -29.67 -24.66
N THR A 316 12.54 -30.59 -24.49
CA THR A 316 12.60 -31.90 -25.13
C THR A 316 11.77 -31.79 -26.40
N HIS A 317 12.47 -31.45 -27.48
CA HIS A 317 12.03 -31.74 -28.83
C HIS A 317 11.67 -33.23 -28.91
N ASN A 318 10.39 -33.56 -28.85
CA ASN A 318 9.87 -34.70 -29.60
C ASN A 318 8.43 -34.45 -30.05
N SER A 319 8.32 -34.58 -31.36
CA SER A 319 7.21 -34.29 -32.25
C SER A 319 5.86 -34.93 -31.92
N ASN A 320 4.83 -34.16 -32.27
CA ASN A 320 3.47 -34.57 -32.65
C ASN A 320 2.50 -34.95 -31.52
N GLN A 321 1.83 -33.94 -30.95
CA GLN A 321 0.37 -33.98 -30.79
C GLN A 321 -0.21 -32.60 -30.48
N THR A 322 -1.42 -32.41 -31.01
CA THR A 322 -2.31 -31.26 -31.00
C THR A 322 -2.22 -30.31 -29.81
N THR A 323 -2.15 -29.02 -30.13
CA THR A 323 -2.19 -27.86 -29.24
C THR A 323 -3.40 -27.88 -28.29
N ASN A 324 -3.17 -28.32 -27.05
CA ASN A 324 -3.84 -27.74 -25.89
C ASN A 324 -2.79 -26.86 -25.22
N VAL A 325 -3.00 -25.54 -25.30
CA VAL A 325 -2.20 -24.58 -24.55
C VAL A 325 -2.57 -24.77 -23.09
N ALA A 326 -1.77 -25.54 -22.36
CA ALA A 326 -1.89 -25.62 -20.91
C ALA A 326 -1.54 -24.25 -20.33
N HIS A 327 -2.55 -23.46 -20.00
CA HIS A 327 -2.39 -22.30 -19.13
C HIS A 327 -2.09 -22.83 -17.72
N ASP A 328 -0.82 -22.84 -17.35
CA ASP A 328 -0.35 -23.20 -16.01
C ASP A 328 -0.55 -22.02 -15.03
N GLY A 329 -1.80 -21.53 -14.99
CA GLY A 329 -2.28 -20.50 -14.07
C GLY A 329 -3.26 -21.09 -13.05
N PRO A 330 -3.63 -20.33 -12.01
CA PRO A 330 -4.68 -20.77 -11.08
C PRO A 330 -5.98 -21.06 -11.85
N VAL A 331 -6.53 -22.27 -11.64
CA VAL A 331 -7.82 -22.68 -12.20
C VAL A 331 -8.91 -22.07 -11.34
N PHE A 332 -9.73 -21.21 -11.93
CA PHE A 332 -10.86 -20.59 -11.25
C PHE A 332 -12.13 -21.39 -11.50
N TYR A 333 -12.94 -21.56 -10.45
CA TYR A 333 -14.22 -22.26 -10.54
C TYR A 333 -15.37 -21.27 -10.42
N GLY A 334 -16.39 -21.45 -11.25
CA GLY A 334 -17.65 -20.74 -11.15
C GLY A 334 -18.47 -21.15 -9.92
N PRO A 335 -19.54 -20.42 -9.60
CA PRO A 335 -20.47 -20.77 -8.51
C PRO A 335 -21.20 -22.11 -8.73
N ASP A 336 -21.17 -22.63 -9.94
CA ASP A 336 -21.65 -23.95 -10.33
C ASP A 336 -20.61 -25.06 -10.14
N GLY A 337 -19.40 -24.71 -9.68
CA GLY A 337 -18.30 -25.64 -9.42
C GLY A 337 -17.60 -26.16 -10.68
N GLN A 338 -17.89 -25.59 -11.85
CA GLN A 338 -17.18 -25.91 -13.09
C GLN A 338 -16.02 -24.95 -13.31
N GLU A 339 -14.98 -25.42 -14.01
CA GLU A 339 -13.87 -24.56 -14.41
C GLU A 339 -14.40 -23.43 -15.30
N LEU A 340 -14.03 -22.19 -14.97
CA LEU A 340 -14.41 -21.02 -15.75
C LEU A 340 -13.94 -21.20 -17.20
N THR A 341 -14.87 -21.02 -18.13
CA THR A 341 -14.56 -21.10 -19.55
C THR A 341 -13.74 -19.89 -19.99
N GLU A 342 -12.99 -20.01 -21.08
CA GLU A 342 -12.17 -18.92 -21.62
C GLU A 342 -13.00 -17.66 -21.95
N GLU A 343 -14.26 -17.85 -22.34
CA GLU A 343 -15.21 -16.76 -22.58
C GLU A 343 -15.63 -16.05 -21.29
N GLU A 344 -15.85 -16.78 -20.20
CA GLU A 344 -16.20 -16.21 -18.89
C GLU A 344 -15.00 -15.51 -18.23
N GLN A 345 -13.80 -16.06 -18.42
CA GLN A 345 -12.56 -15.42 -17.97
C GLN A 345 -12.34 -14.09 -18.68
N GLN A 346 -12.52 -14.04 -20.01
CA GLN A 346 -12.46 -12.79 -20.78
C GLN A 346 -13.55 -11.79 -20.37
N PHE A 347 -14.73 -12.28 -19.97
CA PHE A 347 -15.80 -11.42 -19.44
C PHE A 347 -15.38 -10.77 -18.12
N LEU A 348 -14.80 -11.51 -17.19
CA LEU A 348 -14.30 -11.00 -15.90
C LEU A 348 -13.16 -9.99 -16.10
N ASP A 349 -12.24 -10.25 -17.03
CA ASP A 349 -11.12 -9.35 -17.35
C ASP A 349 -11.61 -8.04 -17.97
N ASN A 350 -12.63 -8.10 -18.84
CA ASN A 350 -13.27 -6.92 -19.42
C ASN A 350 -14.10 -6.12 -18.41
N CYS A 351 -14.72 -6.77 -17.43
CA CYS A 351 -15.40 -6.08 -16.33
C CYS A 351 -14.40 -5.38 -15.40
N SER A 352 -13.23 -5.99 -15.17
CA SER A 352 -12.18 -5.45 -14.31
C SER A 352 -11.44 -4.27 -14.94
N SER A 353 -11.41 -4.17 -16.27
CA SER A 353 -10.75 -3.07 -16.99
C SER A 353 -11.58 -1.77 -17.06
N HIS A 354 -12.76 -1.73 -16.45
CA HIS A 354 -13.54 -0.50 -16.21
C HIS A 354 -13.51 0.00 -14.76
N SER A 355 -12.79 -0.66 -13.86
CA SER A 355 -12.36 -0.08 -12.58
C SER A 355 -10.93 0.42 -12.70
N THR A 356 -10.75 1.70 -12.99
CA THR A 356 -9.47 2.38 -12.76
C THR A 356 -9.29 2.57 -11.26
N GLN A 357 -8.87 1.51 -10.56
CA GLN A 357 -8.15 1.64 -9.31
C GLN A 357 -7.26 0.41 -9.14
N SER A 358 -5.96 0.68 -9.18
CA SER A 358 -4.88 -0.28 -8.96
C SER A 358 -4.88 -0.68 -7.48
N ASP A 359 -5.71 -1.65 -7.11
CA ASP A 359 -5.55 -2.39 -5.86
C ASP A 359 -4.64 -3.60 -6.15
N ALA A 360 -3.34 -3.34 -6.09
CA ALA A 360 -2.36 -4.40 -5.97
C ALA A 360 -2.58 -5.10 -4.62
N VAL A 361 -3.15 -6.29 -4.70
CA VAL A 361 -3.41 -7.24 -3.62
C VAL A 361 -2.11 -7.45 -2.82
N THR A 362 -1.98 -6.75 -1.70
CA THR A 362 -1.06 -7.12 -0.61
C THR A 362 -1.93 -7.52 0.56
N ASP A 363 -2.66 -8.61 0.37
CA ASP A 363 -3.52 -9.22 1.38
C ASP A 363 -2.71 -10.28 2.14
N PHE A 364 -1.61 -9.87 2.78
CA PHE A 364 -0.81 -10.75 3.65
C PHE A 364 -0.07 -9.88 4.67
N ILE A 365 -0.71 -9.71 5.83
CA ILE A 365 -0.23 -10.03 7.18
C ILE A 365 -1.31 -9.45 8.11
N ASP A 366 -2.40 -10.19 8.29
CA ASP A 366 -3.22 -10.04 9.49
C ASP A 366 -2.39 -10.57 10.65
N GLU A 367 -2.08 -9.71 11.62
CA GLU A 367 -1.38 -10.09 12.85
C GLU A 367 -2.26 -10.93 13.81
N ASP A 368 -3.52 -11.20 13.46
CA ASP A 368 -4.49 -11.90 14.32
C ASP A 368 -4.66 -13.41 14.02
N TRP A 369 -3.85 -14.02 13.13
CA TRP A 369 -4.01 -15.45 12.79
C TRP A 369 -3.26 -16.45 13.70
N TRP A 370 -2.86 -16.05 14.91
CA TRP A 370 -2.22 -16.96 15.87
C TRP A 370 -2.87 -16.98 17.26
N ASP A 371 -4.18 -16.74 17.35
CA ASP A 371 -4.92 -17.18 18.53
C ASP A 371 -6.34 -17.61 18.14
N PRO A 372 -6.61 -18.91 17.89
CA PRO A 372 -7.92 -19.40 18.27
C PRO A 372 -7.95 -19.32 19.80
N GLU A 373 -8.61 -18.28 20.35
CA GLU A 373 -8.96 -18.23 21.77
C GLU A 373 -9.38 -19.64 22.17
N MET A 374 -8.53 -20.28 22.97
CA MET A 374 -8.76 -21.63 23.46
C MET A 374 -9.92 -21.54 24.45
N THR A 375 -11.14 -21.48 23.91
CA THR A 375 -12.35 -21.42 24.70
C THR A 375 -12.43 -22.68 25.55
N ASP A 376 -12.89 -22.53 26.79
CA ASP A 376 -13.01 -23.63 27.75
C ASP A 376 -13.82 -24.81 27.17
N GLU A 377 -14.74 -24.53 26.23
CA GLU A 377 -15.52 -25.53 25.48
C GLU A 377 -14.67 -26.40 24.54
N ILE A 378 -13.68 -25.82 23.85
CA ILE A 378 -12.76 -26.55 22.95
C ILE A 378 -11.81 -27.44 23.78
N MET A 379 -11.36 -26.94 24.94
CA MET A 379 -10.55 -27.73 25.87
C MET A 379 -11.34 -28.94 26.39
N GLU A 380 -12.59 -28.72 26.82
CA GLU A 380 -13.44 -29.78 27.36
C GLU A 380 -13.79 -30.84 26.30
N ALA A 381 -14.00 -30.43 25.04
CA ALA A 381 -14.22 -31.35 23.93
C ALA A 381 -12.98 -32.21 23.62
N PHE A 382 -11.77 -31.65 23.73
CA PHE A 382 -10.52 -32.39 23.54
C PHE A 382 -10.27 -33.41 24.66
N GLU A 383 -10.53 -33.03 25.92
CA GLU A 383 -10.44 -33.95 27.05
C GLU A 383 -11.42 -35.13 26.91
N GLN A 384 -12.66 -34.87 26.47
CA GLN A 384 -13.63 -35.94 26.22
C GLN A 384 -13.21 -36.88 25.08
N PHE A 385 -12.55 -36.37 24.04
CA PHE A 385 -12.03 -37.19 22.95
C PHE A 385 -10.94 -38.16 23.45
N ILE A 386 -9.98 -37.68 24.23
CA ILE A 386 -8.89 -38.52 24.78
C ILE A 386 -9.43 -39.56 25.77
N ILE A 387 -10.47 -39.24 26.54
CA ILE A 387 -11.09 -40.17 27.49
C ILE A 387 -11.90 -41.26 26.78
N ASN A 388 -12.49 -40.97 25.61
CA ASN A 388 -13.31 -41.93 24.85
C ASN A 388 -12.51 -42.83 23.88
N GLU A 389 -11.19 -42.61 23.74
CA GLU A 389 -10.29 -43.50 22.97
C GLU A 389 -9.52 -44.53 23.84
N ASN A 390 -9.92 -44.72 25.10
CA ASN A 390 -9.59 -45.89 25.93
C ASN A 390 -10.87 -46.56 26.44
#